data_AF-A0AAP2HLU4-F1
#
_entry.id   AF-A0AAP2HLU4-F1
#
_cell.length_a   1.000
_cell.length_b   1.000
_cell.length_c   1.000
_cell.angle_alpha   90.00
_cell.angle_beta   90.00
_cell.angle_gamma   90.00
#
_symmetry.space_group_name_H-M   'P 1'
#
loop_
_entity.id
_entity.type
_entity.pdbx_description
1 polymer ?
#
loop_
_entity_poly.entity_id
_entity_poly.type
_entity_poly.pdbx_seq_one_letter_code
_entity_poly.pdbx_strand_id
1 'polypeptide(L)'
;MAGKAQTPGAIPRFRSRKNADGSLRYYYDHGEVDGRRILEPLGTDRVVALQRWAELEGSRVPSSETTRHTFAMLEQAYRIRELPQKSAATQRMYDLFLSRLAAVIGDRELETLTPADVATIWRATAEKRGVVTANRTKAVLSLVLNCGRLWGMMTIANPCAGVRGKKETGRQNVLIDDELYAAVYAVADQPLRNAMDLADLCAQRPSDVLRVQRSNIVRGNLIFRTQKTGAFVTVQITGELAALIERLLAWRGSKVDVSPYLLRDEEGYPLTKGQLRSRFDKARELAGIDKAKFQFRDLRARGVTHKTIDEGLEAGQRLAGHSGPGMTARYVRGARPVKPSR
;
A
#
# COMPACT_ATOMS: atom_id res chain seq x y z
N MET A 1 -1.23 35.26 -1.85
CA MET A 1 -1.12 36.42 -0.93
C MET A 1 -2.30 36.39 0.02
N ALA A 2 -2.05 36.54 1.32
CA ALA A 2 -3.01 36.35 2.40
C ALA A 2 -4.16 37.38 2.34
N GLY A 3 -5.41 36.90 2.40
CA GLY A 3 -6.58 37.75 2.53
C GLY A 3 -6.60 38.42 3.92
N LYS A 4 -6.64 39.76 3.94
CA LYS A 4 -6.84 40.54 5.17
C LYS A 4 -8.09 40.05 5.90
N ALA A 5 -8.00 40.00 7.23
CA ALA A 5 -9.10 39.73 8.13
C ALA A 5 -10.36 40.51 7.73
N GLN A 6 -11.46 39.79 7.48
CA GLN A 6 -12.78 40.40 7.32
C GLN A 6 -13.18 40.98 8.67
N THR A 7 -13.39 42.29 8.72
CA THR A 7 -14.03 42.96 9.85
C THR A 7 -15.35 42.25 10.16
N PRO A 8 -15.64 41.88 11.42
CA PRO A 8 -16.93 41.31 11.79
C PRO A 8 -18.06 42.23 11.31
N GLY A 9 -18.97 41.71 10.46
CA GLY A 9 -20.07 42.47 9.86
C GLY A 9 -19.81 43.08 8.48
N ALA A 10 -18.68 42.78 7.82
CA ALA A 10 -18.44 43.22 6.44
C ALA A 10 -19.35 42.47 5.44
N ILE A 11 -20.08 43.23 4.62
CA ILE A 11 -20.93 42.69 3.56
C ILE A 11 -20.04 42.15 2.42
N PRO A 12 -20.15 40.85 2.06
CA PRO A 12 -19.32 40.26 1.01
C PRO A 12 -19.40 41.03 -0.30
N ARG A 13 -18.24 41.24 -0.95
CA ARG A 13 -18.10 41.95 -2.24
C ARG A 13 -18.63 43.39 -2.28
N PHE A 14 -19.06 43.94 -1.16
CA PHE A 14 -19.46 45.33 -1.04
C PHE A 14 -18.26 46.16 -0.57
N ARG A 15 -17.76 47.03 -1.44
CA ARG A 15 -16.57 47.85 -1.18
C ARG A 15 -16.96 49.31 -1.11
N SER A 16 -16.35 50.06 -0.21
CA SER A 16 -16.47 51.52 -0.12
C SER A 16 -15.12 52.18 -0.34
N ARG A 17 -15.08 53.30 -1.07
CA ARG A 17 -13.93 54.19 -1.19
C ARG A 17 -14.33 55.61 -0.78
N LYS A 18 -13.41 56.33 -0.14
CA LYS A 18 -13.60 57.74 0.23
C LYS A 18 -13.10 58.62 -0.91
N ASN A 19 -13.94 59.55 -1.35
CA ASN A 19 -13.60 60.58 -2.33
C ASN A 19 -12.78 61.70 -1.67
N ALA A 20 -12.18 62.57 -2.47
CA ALA A 20 -11.37 63.69 -1.98
C ALA A 20 -12.18 64.71 -1.14
N ASP A 21 -13.48 64.83 -1.41
CA ASP A 21 -14.43 65.67 -0.67
C ASP A 21 -14.96 65.01 0.64
N GLY A 22 -14.49 63.80 0.94
CA GLY A 22 -14.88 63.04 2.12
C GLY A 22 -16.15 62.19 1.96
N SER A 23 -16.86 62.29 0.84
CA SER A 23 -18.01 61.43 0.53
C SER A 23 -17.59 59.97 0.26
N LEU A 24 -18.51 59.02 0.47
CA LEU A 24 -18.26 57.60 0.20
C LEU A 24 -18.87 57.18 -1.14
N ARG A 25 -18.13 56.40 -1.91
CA ARG A 25 -18.61 55.73 -3.12
C ARG A 25 -18.54 54.21 -2.94
N TYR A 26 -19.62 53.54 -3.31
CA TYR A 26 -19.80 52.11 -3.14
C TYR A 26 -19.59 51.37 -4.46
N TYR A 27 -19.07 50.16 -4.36
CA TYR A 27 -18.75 49.29 -5.49
C TYR A 27 -19.13 47.85 -5.18
N TYR A 28 -19.55 47.14 -6.22
CA TYR A 28 -19.65 45.69 -6.24
C TYR A 28 -18.35 45.10 -6.78
N ASP A 29 -17.80 44.12 -6.07
CA ASP A 29 -16.52 43.49 -6.36
C ASP A 29 -16.73 42.14 -7.06
N HIS A 30 -16.62 42.13 -8.39
CA HIS A 30 -16.82 40.92 -9.21
C HIS A 30 -15.67 39.90 -9.09
N GLY A 31 -14.60 40.24 -8.36
CA GLY A 31 -13.39 39.42 -8.24
C GLY A 31 -12.32 39.78 -9.26
N GLU A 32 -11.32 38.91 -9.41
CA GLU A 32 -10.27 39.06 -10.42
C GLU A 32 -10.63 38.26 -11.68
N VAL A 33 -10.55 38.91 -12.83
CA VAL A 33 -10.70 38.33 -14.17
C VAL A 33 -9.46 38.75 -14.97
N ASP A 34 -8.73 37.79 -15.55
CA ASP A 34 -7.48 38.02 -16.29
C ASP A 34 -6.43 38.88 -15.54
N GLY A 35 -6.28 38.63 -14.23
CA GLY A 35 -5.32 39.33 -13.38
C GLY A 35 -5.70 40.78 -13.04
N ARG A 36 -6.91 41.22 -13.42
CA ARG A 36 -7.46 42.55 -13.08
C ARG A 36 -8.72 42.41 -12.25
N ARG A 37 -8.78 43.13 -11.13
CA ARG A 37 -9.97 43.17 -10.28
C ARG A 37 -11.04 44.07 -10.89
N ILE A 38 -12.21 43.51 -11.17
CA ILE A 38 -13.33 44.25 -11.76
C ILE A 38 -14.23 44.79 -10.64
N LEU A 39 -14.44 46.11 -10.62
CA LEU A 39 -15.30 46.80 -9.67
C LEU A 39 -16.42 47.53 -10.43
N GLU A 40 -17.68 47.23 -10.12
CA GLU A 40 -18.84 47.93 -10.67
C GLU A 40 -19.29 49.04 -9.72
N PRO A 41 -19.41 50.29 -10.16
CA PRO A 41 -19.85 51.39 -9.30
C PRO A 41 -21.35 51.27 -8.96
N LEU A 42 -21.67 51.30 -7.67
CA LEU A 42 -23.04 51.24 -7.15
C LEU A 42 -23.61 52.61 -6.76
N GLY A 43 -22.80 53.67 -6.83
CA GLY A 43 -23.20 55.04 -6.49
C GLY A 43 -22.64 55.52 -5.15
N THR A 44 -23.15 56.66 -4.67
CA THR A 44 -22.70 57.33 -3.43
C THR A 44 -23.72 57.24 -2.29
N ASP A 45 -24.97 56.87 -2.58
CA ASP A 45 -25.98 56.58 -1.57
C ASP A 45 -25.86 55.12 -1.11
N ARG A 46 -25.75 54.91 0.21
CA ARG A 46 -25.53 53.59 0.79
C ARG A 46 -26.74 52.66 0.64
N VAL A 47 -27.96 53.19 0.76
CA VAL A 47 -29.19 52.39 0.72
C VAL A 47 -29.43 51.91 -0.70
N VAL A 48 -29.30 52.81 -1.68
CA VAL A 48 -29.42 52.48 -3.11
C VAL A 48 -28.33 51.49 -3.53
N ALA A 49 -27.10 51.68 -3.06
CA ALA A 49 -26.01 50.76 -3.34
C ALA A 49 -26.26 49.35 -2.75
N LEU A 50 -26.88 49.25 -1.57
CA LEU A 50 -27.23 47.96 -0.96
C LEU A 50 -28.37 47.25 -1.71
N GLN A 51 -29.37 47.99 -2.21
CA GLN A 51 -30.44 47.43 -3.04
C GLN A 51 -29.85 46.84 -4.33
N ARG A 52 -29.00 47.60 -5.03
CA ARG A 52 -28.34 47.14 -6.25
C ARG A 52 -27.35 46.00 -5.99
N TRP A 53 -26.66 45.99 -4.85
CA TRP A 53 -25.85 44.84 -4.42
C TRP A 53 -26.71 43.58 -4.23
N ALA A 54 -27.89 43.71 -3.61
CA ALA A 54 -28.79 42.58 -3.38
C ALA A 54 -29.34 42.02 -4.70
N GLU A 55 -29.67 42.88 -5.67
CA GLU A 55 -30.04 42.48 -7.03
C GLU A 55 -28.90 41.75 -7.75
N LEU A 56 -27.66 42.25 -7.64
CA LEU A 56 -26.48 41.64 -8.25
C LEU A 56 -26.10 40.30 -7.62
N GLU A 57 -26.18 40.15 -6.29
CA GLU A 57 -25.98 38.84 -5.64
C GLU A 57 -27.14 37.88 -5.93
N GLY A 58 -28.39 38.37 -5.98
CA GLY A 58 -29.57 37.55 -6.28
C GLY A 58 -29.64 37.06 -7.73
N SER A 59 -29.10 37.84 -8.67
CA SER A 59 -29.00 37.49 -10.10
C SER A 59 -27.71 36.77 -10.46
N ARG A 60 -26.78 36.62 -9.50
CA ARG A 60 -25.52 35.91 -9.72
C ARG A 60 -25.81 34.43 -9.91
N VAL A 61 -25.72 33.98 -11.16
CA VAL A 61 -25.40 32.57 -11.42
C VAL A 61 -24.07 32.31 -10.71
N PRO A 62 -23.97 31.33 -9.80
CA PRO A 62 -22.68 30.94 -9.24
C PRO A 62 -21.73 30.78 -10.42
N SER A 63 -20.64 31.55 -10.45
CA SER A 63 -19.62 31.38 -11.49
C SER A 63 -18.97 30.02 -11.25
N SER A 64 -19.62 28.96 -11.72
CA SER A 64 -19.03 27.65 -11.86
C SER A 64 -18.13 27.71 -13.09
N GLU A 65 -17.04 28.46 -13.00
CA GLU A 65 -15.77 27.88 -13.43
C GLU A 65 -15.40 26.79 -12.40
N THR A 66 -16.30 25.83 -12.22
CA THR A 66 -15.96 24.54 -11.64
C THR A 66 -15.17 23.91 -12.75
N THR A 67 -13.85 24.10 -12.73
CA THR A 67 -12.93 23.29 -13.54
C THR A 67 -13.42 21.87 -13.39
N ARG A 68 -14.01 21.32 -14.46
CA ARG A 68 -14.63 19.99 -14.40
C ARG A 68 -13.50 18.99 -14.32
N HIS A 69 -13.11 18.68 -13.08
CA HIS A 69 -12.01 17.77 -12.84
C HIS A 69 -12.46 16.38 -13.25
N THR A 70 -11.72 15.78 -14.17
CA THR A 70 -11.92 14.39 -14.58
C THR A 70 -11.07 13.46 -13.72
N PHE A 71 -11.35 12.16 -13.78
CA PHE A 71 -10.52 11.17 -13.11
C PHE A 71 -9.08 11.18 -13.62
N ALA A 72 -8.85 11.40 -14.92
CA ALA A 72 -7.50 11.48 -15.49
C ALA A 72 -6.68 12.63 -14.88
N MET A 73 -7.28 13.81 -14.69
CA MET A 73 -6.62 14.92 -14.01
C MET A 73 -6.24 14.57 -12.57
N LEU A 74 -7.16 13.92 -11.84
CA LEU A 74 -6.92 13.49 -10.47
C LEU A 74 -5.83 12.42 -10.38
N GLU A 75 -5.84 11.46 -11.31
CA GLU A 75 -4.86 10.39 -11.41
C GLU A 75 -3.45 10.94 -11.65
N GLN A 76 -3.31 11.89 -12.57
CA GLN A 76 -2.05 12.58 -12.82
C GLN A 76 -1.57 13.36 -11.58
N ALA A 77 -2.46 14.11 -10.93
CA ALA A 77 -2.14 14.80 -9.69
C ALA A 77 -1.67 13.82 -8.59
N TYR A 78 -2.30 12.65 -8.49
CA TYR A 78 -1.91 11.60 -7.54
C TYR A 78 -0.52 11.02 -7.83
N ARG A 79 -0.21 10.77 -9.11
CA ARG A 79 1.11 10.29 -9.54
C ARG A 79 2.23 11.26 -9.19
N ILE A 80 1.97 12.57 -9.22
CA ILE A 80 2.96 13.60 -8.92
C ILE A 80 3.11 13.78 -7.41
N ARG A 81 2.00 13.88 -6.68
CA ARG A 81 2.00 14.35 -5.28
C ARG A 81 2.20 13.22 -4.26
N GLU A 82 1.62 12.06 -4.49
CA GLU A 82 1.48 11.00 -3.47
C GLU A 82 2.27 9.72 -3.80
N LEU A 83 2.27 9.33 -5.07
CA LEU A 83 2.88 8.09 -5.51
C LEU A 83 4.40 8.01 -5.21
N PRO A 84 5.22 9.06 -5.41
CA PRO A 84 6.67 9.00 -5.17
C PRO A 84 7.04 8.72 -3.71
N GLN A 85 6.14 9.04 -2.77
CA GLN A 85 6.33 8.80 -1.34
C GLN A 85 6.12 7.32 -0.94
N LYS A 86 5.59 6.49 -1.85
CA LYS A 86 5.38 5.06 -1.60
C LYS A 86 6.62 4.24 -1.98
N SER A 87 6.73 3.03 -1.43
CA SER A 87 7.81 2.10 -1.82
C SER A 87 7.75 1.77 -3.32
N ALA A 88 8.89 1.52 -3.97
CA ALA A 88 8.95 1.18 -5.40
C ALA A 88 8.04 -0.02 -5.79
N ALA A 89 7.84 -0.99 -4.89
CA ALA A 89 6.93 -2.10 -5.13
C ALA A 89 5.45 -1.66 -5.10
N THR A 90 5.10 -0.74 -4.18
CA THR A 90 3.78 -0.12 -4.11
C THR A 90 3.53 0.77 -5.32
N GLN A 91 4.53 1.55 -5.76
CA GLN A 91 4.43 2.41 -6.94
C GLN A 91 4.04 1.60 -8.18
N ARG A 92 4.82 0.57 -8.54
CA ARG A 92 4.53 -0.32 -9.66
C ARG A 92 3.15 -0.97 -9.60
N MET A 93 2.70 -1.35 -8.39
CA MET A 93 1.37 -1.92 -8.19
C MET A 93 0.29 -0.87 -8.45
N TYR A 94 0.45 0.33 -7.89
CA TYR A 94 -0.52 1.41 -8.01
C TYR A 94 -0.58 1.92 -9.44
N ASP A 95 0.55 2.08 -10.12
CA ASP A 95 0.63 2.42 -11.55
C ASP A 95 -0.27 1.54 -12.39
N LEU A 96 -0.17 0.22 -12.21
CA LEU A 96 -1.00 -0.74 -12.92
C LEU A 96 -2.51 -0.53 -12.68
N PHE A 97 -2.90 -0.24 -11.45
CA PHE A 97 -4.31 0.01 -11.11
C PHE A 97 -4.81 1.36 -11.63
N LEU A 98 -4.00 2.40 -11.47
CA LEU A 98 -4.30 3.75 -11.93
C LEU A 98 -4.44 3.80 -13.45
N SER A 99 -3.51 3.21 -14.21
CA SER A 99 -3.61 3.15 -15.68
C SER A 99 -4.84 2.37 -16.14
N ARG A 100 -5.22 1.30 -15.43
CA ARG A 100 -6.46 0.55 -15.73
C ARG A 100 -7.71 1.35 -15.42
N LEU A 101 -7.72 2.11 -14.33
CA LEU A 101 -8.84 2.97 -13.97
C LEU A 101 -8.96 4.13 -14.97
N ALA A 102 -7.86 4.77 -15.33
CA ALA A 102 -7.83 5.84 -16.33
C ALA A 102 -8.34 5.35 -17.69
N ALA A 103 -8.02 4.13 -18.10
CA ALA A 103 -8.54 3.54 -19.34
C ALA A 103 -10.06 3.29 -19.34
N VAL A 104 -10.72 3.25 -18.18
CA VAL A 104 -12.17 2.97 -18.06
C VAL A 104 -12.96 4.24 -17.73
N ILE A 105 -12.44 5.10 -16.85
CA ILE A 105 -13.14 6.27 -16.33
C ILE A 105 -12.34 7.57 -16.44
N GLY A 106 -11.23 7.60 -17.18
CA GLY A 106 -10.34 8.77 -17.28
C GLY A 106 -11.07 10.07 -17.60
N ASP A 107 -11.95 10.05 -18.60
CA ASP A 107 -12.71 11.23 -19.05
C ASP A 107 -13.95 11.52 -18.21
N ARG A 108 -14.28 10.67 -17.22
CA ARG A 108 -15.45 10.87 -16.36
C ARG A 108 -15.18 12.01 -15.40
N GLU A 109 -16.12 12.95 -15.34
CA GLU A 109 -16.12 14.03 -14.36
C GLU A 109 -16.28 13.46 -12.94
N LEU A 110 -15.43 13.89 -12.01
CA LEU A 110 -15.38 13.37 -10.65
C LEU A 110 -16.73 13.51 -9.93
N GLU A 111 -17.42 14.64 -10.12
CA GLU A 111 -18.72 14.94 -9.49
C GLU A 111 -19.88 14.06 -10.02
N THR A 112 -19.66 13.33 -11.12
CA THR A 112 -20.68 12.44 -11.72
C THR A 112 -20.51 10.97 -11.32
N LEU A 113 -19.44 10.62 -10.62
CA LEU A 113 -19.16 9.24 -10.23
C LEU A 113 -20.12 8.77 -9.14
N THR A 114 -20.79 7.64 -9.40
CA THR A 114 -21.76 7.05 -8.48
C THR A 114 -21.26 5.74 -7.87
N PRO A 115 -21.84 5.28 -6.74
CA PRO A 115 -21.58 3.93 -6.23
C PRO A 115 -21.90 2.81 -7.23
N ALA A 116 -22.89 3.02 -8.12
CA ALA A 116 -23.23 2.07 -9.17
C ALA A 116 -22.09 1.92 -10.18
N ASP A 117 -21.43 3.02 -10.57
CA ASP A 117 -20.25 2.98 -11.46
C ASP A 117 -19.12 2.18 -10.82
N VAL A 118 -18.83 2.43 -9.53
CA VAL A 118 -17.81 1.70 -8.78
C VAL A 118 -18.13 0.21 -8.70
N ALA A 119 -19.40 -0.15 -8.49
CA ALA A 119 -19.85 -1.55 -8.49
C ALA A 119 -19.65 -2.21 -9.87
N THR A 120 -19.93 -1.50 -10.96
CA THR A 120 -19.71 -1.97 -12.33
C THR A 120 -18.23 -2.22 -12.60
N ILE A 121 -17.35 -1.27 -12.25
CA ILE A 121 -15.88 -1.43 -12.36
C ILE A 121 -15.41 -2.65 -11.56
N TRP A 122 -15.91 -2.80 -10.33
CA TRP A 122 -15.55 -3.93 -9.47
C TRP A 122 -15.98 -5.26 -10.09
N ARG A 123 -17.23 -5.38 -10.57
CA ARG A 123 -17.75 -6.62 -11.20
C ARG A 123 -16.95 -6.98 -12.45
N ALA A 124 -16.76 -6.02 -13.35
CA ALA A 124 -15.99 -6.23 -14.58
C ALA A 124 -14.53 -6.64 -14.28
N THR A 125 -13.92 -6.06 -13.24
CA THR A 125 -12.58 -6.46 -12.80
C THR A 125 -12.57 -7.86 -12.20
N ALA A 126 -13.59 -8.21 -11.41
CA ALA A 126 -13.69 -9.51 -10.75
C ALA A 126 -13.85 -10.65 -11.75
N GLU A 127 -14.66 -10.43 -12.79
CA GLU A 127 -14.85 -11.38 -13.89
C GLU A 127 -13.56 -11.58 -14.69
N LYS A 128 -12.89 -10.49 -15.08
CA LYS A 128 -11.71 -10.55 -15.94
C LYS A 128 -10.42 -10.97 -15.22
N ARG A 129 -10.30 -10.68 -13.91
CA ARG A 129 -9.01 -10.74 -13.18
C ARG A 129 -9.12 -11.34 -11.78
N GLY A 130 -10.32 -11.73 -11.36
CA GLY A 130 -10.57 -12.32 -10.05
C GLY A 130 -10.85 -11.29 -8.95
N VAL A 131 -11.44 -11.79 -7.88
CA VAL A 131 -11.98 -11.02 -6.74
C VAL A 131 -10.90 -10.21 -6.01
N VAL A 132 -9.71 -10.78 -5.80
CA VAL A 132 -8.61 -10.10 -5.09
C VAL A 132 -8.19 -8.84 -5.86
N THR A 133 -8.04 -8.94 -7.18
CA THR A 133 -7.69 -7.79 -8.02
C THR A 133 -8.80 -6.75 -8.01
N ALA A 134 -10.07 -7.15 -8.08
CA ALA A 134 -11.21 -6.22 -8.00
C ALA A 134 -11.25 -5.43 -6.68
N ASN A 135 -11.07 -6.12 -5.54
CA ASN A 135 -10.99 -5.47 -4.23
C ASN A 135 -9.82 -4.47 -4.15
N ARG A 136 -8.69 -4.79 -4.78
CA ARG A 136 -7.48 -3.93 -4.79
C ARG A 136 -7.68 -2.72 -5.69
N THR A 137 -8.24 -2.91 -6.88
CA THR A 137 -8.66 -1.81 -7.78
C THR A 137 -9.58 -0.84 -7.06
N LYS A 138 -10.61 -1.35 -6.37
CA LYS A 138 -11.53 -0.51 -5.59
C LYS A 138 -10.80 0.25 -4.48
N ALA A 139 -9.89 -0.41 -3.75
CA ALA A 139 -9.15 0.24 -2.67
C ALA A 139 -8.28 1.39 -3.18
N VAL A 140 -7.60 1.21 -4.32
CA VAL A 140 -6.82 2.27 -4.98
C VAL A 140 -7.74 3.39 -5.48
N LEU A 141 -8.86 3.07 -6.12
CA LEU A 141 -9.84 4.07 -6.56
C LEU A 141 -10.35 4.91 -5.37
N SER A 142 -10.73 4.25 -4.28
CA SER A 142 -11.21 4.93 -3.07
C SER A 142 -10.15 5.87 -2.49
N LEU A 143 -8.89 5.42 -2.44
CA LEU A 143 -7.76 6.23 -1.97
C LEU A 143 -7.57 7.49 -2.83
N VAL A 144 -7.54 7.34 -4.15
CA VAL A 144 -7.35 8.47 -5.08
C VAL A 144 -8.51 9.45 -5.00
N LEU A 145 -9.76 8.99 -4.94
CA LEU A 145 -10.93 9.86 -4.79
C LEU A 145 -10.92 10.61 -3.45
N ASN A 146 -10.43 10.00 -2.36
CA ASN A 146 -10.24 10.72 -1.10
C ASN A 146 -9.17 11.83 -1.23
N CYS A 147 -8.09 11.61 -1.97
CA CYS A 147 -7.13 12.68 -2.29
C CYS A 147 -7.80 13.80 -3.10
N GLY A 148 -8.65 13.46 -4.07
CA GLY A 148 -9.42 14.44 -4.84
C GLY A 148 -10.29 15.32 -3.95
N ARG A 149 -10.95 14.73 -2.95
CA ARG A 149 -11.71 15.49 -1.92
C ARG A 149 -10.80 16.42 -1.12
N LEU A 150 -9.65 15.93 -0.65
CA LEU A 150 -8.70 16.72 0.13
C LEU A 150 -8.07 17.87 -0.67
N TRP A 151 -7.94 17.70 -1.99
CA TRP A 151 -7.39 18.72 -2.88
C TRP A 151 -8.43 19.67 -3.46
N GLY A 152 -9.70 19.53 -3.06
CA GLY A 152 -10.79 20.38 -3.57
C GLY A 152 -11.17 20.10 -5.03
N MET A 153 -10.74 18.96 -5.60
CA MET A 153 -11.07 18.57 -6.98
C MET A 153 -12.47 17.94 -7.09
N MET A 154 -13.04 17.49 -5.97
CA MET A 154 -14.40 16.98 -5.89
C MET A 154 -15.02 17.28 -4.53
N THR A 155 -16.32 17.52 -4.52
CA THR A 155 -17.09 17.84 -3.31
C THR A 155 -17.99 16.68 -2.87
N ILE A 156 -18.46 15.86 -3.80
CA ILE A 156 -19.31 14.69 -3.49
C ILE A 156 -18.61 13.69 -2.57
N ALA A 157 -19.40 13.00 -1.75
CA ALA A 157 -18.93 11.89 -0.92
C ALA A 157 -18.20 10.83 -1.78
N ASN A 158 -17.21 10.14 -1.20
CA ASN A 158 -16.47 9.13 -1.95
C ASN A 158 -17.43 8.03 -2.45
N PRO A 159 -17.61 7.84 -3.78
CA PRO A 159 -18.56 6.88 -4.32
C PRO A 159 -18.17 5.43 -4.04
N CYS A 160 -16.93 5.17 -3.60
CA CYS A 160 -16.52 3.86 -3.12
C CYS A 160 -17.11 3.48 -1.75
N ALA A 161 -17.67 4.45 -1.03
CA ALA A 161 -18.36 4.21 0.23
C ALA A 161 -19.63 3.37 -0.01
N GLY A 162 -19.93 2.43 0.88
CA GLY A 162 -21.09 1.53 0.74
C GLY A 162 -20.93 0.37 -0.24
N VAL A 163 -20.05 0.47 -1.26
CA VAL A 163 -19.79 -0.63 -2.19
C VAL A 163 -18.95 -1.72 -1.51
N ARG A 164 -19.56 -2.85 -1.10
CA ARG A 164 -18.83 -3.92 -0.40
C ARG A 164 -18.03 -4.78 -1.37
N GLY A 165 -16.75 -5.00 -1.07
CA GLY A 165 -15.95 -6.04 -1.72
C GLY A 165 -16.32 -7.43 -1.19
N LYS A 166 -15.79 -8.48 -1.81
CA LYS A 166 -15.94 -9.86 -1.31
C LYS A 166 -14.83 -10.20 -0.31
N LYS A 167 -15.14 -11.08 0.65
CA LYS A 167 -14.16 -11.58 1.61
C LYS A 167 -13.05 -12.33 0.88
N GLU A 168 -11.81 -12.05 1.25
CA GLU A 168 -10.66 -12.76 0.72
C GLU A 168 -10.21 -13.82 1.71
N THR A 169 -10.09 -15.06 1.24
CA THR A 169 -9.55 -16.18 2.02
C THR A 169 -8.03 -16.22 1.84
N GLY A 170 -7.31 -15.96 2.94
CA GLY A 170 -5.86 -16.17 2.99
C GLY A 170 -5.51 -17.65 3.13
N ARG A 171 -4.21 -17.97 3.15
CA ARG A 171 -3.68 -19.33 3.34
C ARG A 171 -3.62 -19.71 4.83
N GLN A 172 -4.69 -19.48 5.58
CA GLN A 172 -4.75 -19.77 7.02
C GLN A 172 -4.98 -21.26 7.30
N ASN A 173 -5.45 -22.00 6.31
CA ASN A 173 -5.83 -23.41 6.33
C ASN A 173 -4.77 -24.35 5.70
N VAL A 174 -3.55 -23.86 5.47
CA VAL A 174 -2.47 -24.64 4.88
C VAL A 174 -1.47 -24.96 5.99
N LEU A 175 -1.35 -26.18 6.48
CA LEU A 175 -0.27 -26.55 7.41
C LEU A 175 0.82 -27.29 6.63
N ILE A 176 2.09 -26.97 6.90
CA ILE A 176 3.22 -27.66 6.28
C ILE A 176 3.79 -28.59 7.35
N ASP A 177 3.43 -29.87 7.26
CA ASP A 177 4.00 -30.92 8.09
C ASP A 177 5.40 -31.33 7.60
N ASP A 178 6.03 -32.20 8.40
CA ASP A 178 7.41 -32.66 8.15
C ASP A 178 7.51 -33.51 6.89
N GLU A 179 6.48 -34.29 6.57
CA GLU A 179 6.41 -35.11 5.36
C GLU A 179 6.38 -34.23 4.10
N LEU A 180 5.55 -33.19 4.08
CA LEU A 180 5.44 -32.26 2.97
C LEU A 180 6.71 -31.43 2.79
N TYR A 181 7.34 -31.01 3.91
CA TYR A 181 8.65 -30.37 3.88
C TYR A 181 9.70 -31.30 3.28
N ALA A 182 9.81 -32.52 3.81
CA ALA A 182 10.81 -33.52 3.40
C ALA A 182 10.64 -33.94 1.94
N ALA A 183 9.41 -34.09 1.45
CA ALA A 183 9.13 -34.45 0.06
C ALA A 183 9.68 -33.42 -0.94
N VAL A 184 9.47 -32.12 -0.68
CA VAL A 184 10.05 -31.05 -1.52
C VAL A 184 11.56 -30.97 -1.33
N TYR A 185 12.03 -31.09 -0.08
CA TYR A 185 13.45 -31.00 0.25
C TYR A 185 14.29 -32.09 -0.43
N ALA A 186 13.76 -33.32 -0.51
CA ALA A 186 14.43 -34.47 -1.13
C ALA A 186 14.75 -34.25 -2.62
N VAL A 187 13.86 -33.57 -3.36
CA VAL A 187 14.03 -33.29 -4.80
C VAL A 187 14.57 -31.89 -5.08
N ALA A 188 14.72 -31.05 -4.06
CA ALA A 188 15.27 -29.70 -4.17
C ALA A 188 16.76 -29.72 -4.51
N ASP A 189 17.20 -28.79 -5.35
CA ASP A 189 18.61 -28.49 -5.54
C ASP A 189 19.22 -27.85 -4.28
N GLN A 190 20.55 -27.86 -4.19
CA GLN A 190 21.22 -27.45 -2.96
C GLN A 190 21.04 -25.95 -2.62
N PRO A 191 21.05 -25.00 -3.57
CA PRO A 191 20.67 -23.62 -3.29
C PRO A 191 19.25 -23.47 -2.74
N LEU A 192 18.28 -24.25 -3.25
CA LEU A 192 16.93 -24.25 -2.72
C LEU A 192 16.87 -24.84 -1.31
N ARG A 193 17.54 -25.97 -1.05
CA ARG A 193 17.63 -26.58 0.30
C ARG A 193 18.17 -25.58 1.33
N ASN A 194 19.26 -24.91 0.99
CA ASN A 194 19.83 -23.82 1.79
C ASN A 194 18.82 -22.70 2.09
N ALA A 195 18.03 -22.30 1.10
CA ALA A 195 17.01 -21.28 1.27
C ALA A 195 15.83 -21.78 2.11
N MET A 196 15.42 -23.04 1.95
CA MET A 196 14.35 -23.67 2.74
C MET A 196 14.74 -23.74 4.22
N ASP A 197 15.93 -24.26 4.53
CA ASP A 197 16.42 -24.37 5.91
C ASP A 197 16.49 -22.98 6.57
N LEU A 198 17.06 -21.98 5.89
CA LEU A 198 17.18 -20.64 6.44
C LEU A 198 15.80 -20.00 6.67
N ALA A 199 14.85 -20.24 5.77
CA ALA A 199 13.50 -19.71 5.89
C ALA A 199 12.69 -20.38 7.01
N ASP A 200 12.86 -21.68 7.22
CA ASP A 200 12.17 -22.43 8.28
C ASP A 200 12.75 -22.10 9.66
N LEU A 201 14.07 -22.19 9.82
CA LEU A 201 14.77 -21.95 11.10
C LEU A 201 14.62 -20.52 11.61
N CYS A 202 14.70 -19.53 10.71
CA CYS A 202 14.57 -18.11 11.10
C CYS A 202 13.14 -17.57 11.00
N ALA A 203 12.23 -18.32 10.38
CA ALA A 203 10.85 -17.93 10.12
C ALA A 203 10.69 -16.50 9.53
N GLN A 204 11.61 -16.06 8.67
CA GLN A 204 11.59 -14.73 8.05
C GLN A 204 10.88 -14.72 6.69
N ARG A 205 10.51 -13.52 6.20
CA ARG A 205 9.87 -13.42 4.87
C ARG A 205 10.89 -13.81 3.79
N PRO A 206 10.47 -14.42 2.67
CA PRO A 206 11.39 -14.79 1.61
C PRO A 206 12.25 -13.63 1.08
N SER A 207 11.69 -12.41 1.02
CA SER A 207 12.43 -11.20 0.63
C SER A 207 13.50 -10.77 1.63
N ASP A 208 13.29 -11.03 2.91
CA ASP A 208 14.23 -10.70 3.97
C ASP A 208 15.34 -11.78 4.05
N VAL A 209 14.96 -13.06 3.89
CA VAL A 209 15.85 -14.22 3.83
C VAL A 209 16.85 -14.13 2.66
N LEU A 210 16.37 -13.80 1.46
CA LEU A 210 17.24 -13.66 0.28
C LEU A 210 18.29 -12.53 0.37
N ARG A 211 18.08 -11.56 1.26
CA ARG A 211 18.97 -10.40 1.41
C ARG A 211 19.97 -10.54 2.54
N VAL A 212 19.94 -11.66 3.28
CA VAL A 212 20.88 -11.88 4.37
C VAL A 212 22.30 -12.00 3.83
N GLN A 213 23.18 -11.24 4.46
CA GLN A 213 24.59 -11.13 4.16
C GLN A 213 25.45 -11.61 5.33
N ARG A 214 26.72 -11.84 5.07
CA ARG A 214 27.72 -12.15 6.10
C ARG A 214 27.81 -11.07 7.17
N SER A 215 27.65 -9.80 6.79
CA SER A 215 27.61 -8.66 7.72
C SER A 215 26.40 -8.66 8.67
N ASN A 216 25.37 -9.47 8.41
CA ASN A 216 24.27 -9.67 9.34
C ASN A 216 24.64 -10.60 10.50
N ILE A 217 25.78 -11.28 10.44
CA ILE A 217 26.28 -12.13 11.52
C ILE A 217 27.08 -11.25 12.49
N VAL A 218 26.54 -11.04 13.69
CA VAL A 218 27.13 -10.15 14.70
C VAL A 218 27.08 -10.84 16.05
N ARG A 219 28.25 -11.05 16.66
CA ARG A 219 28.41 -11.60 18.02
C ARG A 219 27.58 -12.87 18.27
N GLY A 220 27.67 -13.85 17.35
CA GLY A 220 26.93 -15.12 17.47
C GLY A 220 25.44 -15.03 17.14
N ASN A 221 24.97 -13.93 16.55
CA ASN A 221 23.57 -13.75 16.15
C ASN A 221 23.45 -13.42 14.67
N LEU A 222 22.34 -13.83 14.06
CA LEU A 222 21.91 -13.43 12.73
C LEU A 222 20.84 -12.34 12.83
N ILE A 223 21.14 -11.14 12.34
CA ILE A 223 20.28 -9.97 12.47
C ILE A 223 19.58 -9.66 11.15
N PHE A 224 18.26 -9.69 11.15
CA PHE A 224 17.40 -9.29 10.03
C PHE A 224 16.88 -7.88 10.22
N ARG A 225 16.92 -7.06 9.16
CA ARG A 225 16.16 -5.80 9.08
C ARG A 225 15.02 -5.98 8.08
N THR A 226 13.80 -6.09 8.60
CA THR A 226 12.62 -6.41 7.79
C THR A 226 12.29 -5.28 6.81
N GLN A 227 12.06 -5.60 5.52
CA GLN A 227 11.74 -4.56 4.53
C GLN A 227 10.38 -3.91 4.74
N LYS A 228 9.40 -4.69 5.24
CA LYS A 228 8.01 -4.23 5.34
C LYS A 228 7.80 -3.23 6.48
N THR A 229 8.48 -3.45 7.62
CA THR A 229 8.24 -2.69 8.85
C THR A 229 9.50 -1.96 9.35
N GLY A 230 10.67 -2.23 8.79
CA GLY A 230 11.95 -1.65 9.23
C GLY A 230 12.48 -2.20 10.55
N ALA A 231 11.70 -3.06 11.22
CA ALA A 231 12.02 -3.65 12.50
C ALA A 231 13.19 -4.64 12.40
N PHE A 232 13.96 -4.73 13.49
CA PHE A 232 15.03 -5.71 13.65
C PHE A 232 14.49 -7.00 14.28
N VAL A 233 14.98 -8.14 13.78
CA VAL A 233 14.80 -9.46 14.39
C VAL A 233 16.19 -10.07 14.55
N THR A 234 16.53 -10.49 15.75
CA THR A 234 17.81 -11.11 16.08
C THR A 234 17.57 -12.56 16.41
N VAL A 235 18.20 -13.47 15.65
CA VAL A 235 18.13 -14.91 15.87
C VAL A 235 19.50 -15.39 16.32
N GLN A 236 19.56 -16.04 17.48
CA GLN A 236 20.82 -16.60 17.97
C GLN A 236 21.28 -17.75 17.07
N ILE A 237 22.57 -17.78 16.73
CA ILE A 237 23.14 -18.84 15.87
C ILE A 237 23.51 -20.01 16.78
N THR A 238 22.61 -20.98 16.89
CA THR A 238 22.79 -22.22 17.67
C THR A 238 22.18 -23.41 16.93
N GLY A 239 22.53 -24.63 17.35
CA GLY A 239 21.95 -25.88 16.83
C GLY A 239 22.05 -25.98 15.30
N GLU A 240 20.94 -26.35 14.66
CA GLU A 240 20.86 -26.50 13.20
C GLU A 240 21.17 -25.20 12.44
N LEU A 241 20.86 -24.03 13.00
CA LEU A 241 21.20 -22.75 12.37
C LEU A 241 22.72 -22.54 12.34
N ALA A 242 23.46 -22.97 13.36
CA ALA A 242 24.92 -22.89 13.35
C ALA A 242 25.52 -23.74 12.22
N ALA A 243 25.10 -25.01 12.12
CA ALA A 243 25.52 -25.92 11.05
C ALA A 243 25.16 -25.38 9.65
N LEU A 244 23.97 -24.80 9.50
CA LEU A 244 23.56 -24.15 8.25
C LEU A 244 24.47 -22.95 7.93
N ILE A 245 24.73 -22.07 8.89
CA ILE A 245 25.57 -20.88 8.67
C ILE A 245 26.99 -21.30 8.30
N GLU A 246 27.56 -22.32 8.94
CA GLU A 246 28.85 -22.88 8.57
C GLU A 246 28.86 -23.39 7.13
N ARG A 247 27.86 -24.21 6.75
CA ARG A 247 27.69 -24.70 5.37
C ARG A 247 27.58 -23.56 4.36
N LEU A 248 26.81 -22.51 4.69
CA LEU A 248 26.70 -21.33 3.85
C LEU A 248 28.05 -20.61 3.77
N LEU A 249 28.74 -20.34 4.87
CA LEU A 249 30.04 -19.66 4.82
C LEU A 249 31.11 -20.44 4.06
N ALA A 250 31.05 -21.79 4.09
CA ALA A 250 31.95 -22.69 3.38
C ALA A 250 31.68 -22.80 1.87
N TRP A 251 30.44 -22.57 1.42
CA TRP A 251 30.06 -22.67 0.00
C TRP A 251 30.93 -21.78 -0.91
N ARG A 252 31.51 -22.40 -1.95
CA ARG A 252 32.30 -21.75 -3.02
C ARG A 252 31.60 -21.93 -4.36
N GLY A 253 31.29 -20.84 -5.04
CA GLY A 253 30.62 -20.89 -6.34
C GLY A 253 31.61 -21.08 -7.49
N SER A 254 31.14 -21.61 -8.62
CA SER A 254 31.98 -21.87 -9.80
C SER A 254 32.52 -20.60 -10.48
N LYS A 255 31.88 -19.44 -10.26
CA LYS A 255 32.27 -18.13 -10.81
C LYS A 255 32.69 -17.15 -9.72
N VAL A 256 32.01 -17.19 -8.57
CA VAL A 256 32.24 -16.31 -7.44
C VAL A 256 32.55 -17.18 -6.22
N ASP A 257 33.82 -17.21 -5.85
CA ASP A 257 34.32 -17.97 -4.71
C ASP A 257 33.68 -17.47 -3.39
N VAL A 258 33.76 -16.16 -3.15
CA VAL A 258 33.33 -15.51 -1.90
C VAL A 258 32.35 -14.38 -2.22
N SER A 259 31.09 -14.50 -1.76
CA SER A 259 30.05 -13.48 -1.96
C SER A 259 29.54 -12.92 -0.62
N PRO A 260 29.13 -11.64 -0.57
CA PRO A 260 28.60 -11.06 0.67
C PRO A 260 27.28 -11.70 1.10
N TYR A 261 26.51 -12.30 0.18
CA TYR A 261 25.21 -12.91 0.47
C TYR A 261 25.37 -14.35 0.94
N LEU A 262 24.54 -14.79 1.89
CA LEU A 262 24.59 -16.19 2.35
C LEU A 262 23.95 -17.15 1.35
N LEU A 263 22.74 -16.81 0.87
CA LEU A 263 22.00 -17.62 -0.11
C LEU A 263 22.44 -17.30 -1.54
N ARG A 264 23.04 -18.30 -2.18
CA ARG A 264 23.65 -18.18 -3.51
C ARG A 264 23.31 -19.36 -4.39
N ASP A 265 23.40 -19.15 -5.69
CA ASP A 265 23.39 -20.23 -6.67
C ASP A 265 24.75 -20.96 -6.75
N GLU A 266 24.82 -21.95 -7.63
CA GLU A 266 25.98 -22.79 -7.90
C GLU A 266 27.16 -21.97 -8.42
N GLU A 267 26.91 -20.88 -9.13
CA GLU A 267 27.92 -19.93 -9.60
C GLU A 267 28.43 -19.00 -8.49
N GLY A 268 27.70 -18.86 -7.39
CA GLY A 268 28.05 -18.02 -6.23
C GLY A 268 27.39 -16.64 -6.24
N TYR A 269 26.52 -16.36 -7.21
CA TYR A 269 25.72 -15.14 -7.26
C TYR A 269 24.55 -15.20 -6.27
N PRO A 270 24.08 -14.05 -5.76
CA PRO A 270 22.96 -14.01 -4.84
C PRO A 270 21.68 -14.54 -5.49
N LEU A 271 20.98 -15.43 -4.78
CA LEU A 271 19.69 -15.94 -5.26
C LEU A 271 18.68 -14.79 -5.42
N THR A 272 18.16 -14.65 -6.64
CA THR A 272 17.08 -13.71 -6.93
C THR A 272 15.73 -14.30 -6.53
N LYS A 273 14.72 -13.42 -6.33
CA LYS A 273 13.33 -13.85 -6.12
C LYS A 273 12.80 -14.72 -7.26
N GLY A 274 13.23 -14.46 -8.49
CA GLY A 274 12.85 -15.24 -9.67
C GLY A 274 13.43 -16.64 -9.62
N GLN A 275 14.74 -16.76 -9.36
CA GLN A 275 15.41 -18.06 -9.20
C GLN A 275 14.80 -18.87 -8.06
N LEU A 276 14.63 -18.27 -6.87
CA LEU A 276 14.02 -18.96 -5.72
C LEU A 276 12.63 -19.50 -6.06
N ARG A 277 11.80 -18.67 -6.70
CA ARG A 277 10.45 -19.08 -7.10
C ARG A 277 10.51 -20.22 -8.12
N SER A 278 11.32 -20.09 -9.15
CA SER A 278 11.44 -21.09 -10.22
C SER A 278 11.91 -22.44 -9.67
N ARG A 279 12.98 -22.42 -8.85
CA ARG A 279 13.52 -23.62 -8.20
C ARG A 279 12.48 -24.28 -7.30
N PHE A 280 11.77 -23.51 -6.48
CA PHE A 280 10.73 -24.07 -5.61
C PHE A 280 9.51 -24.59 -6.38
N ASP A 281 9.04 -23.86 -7.40
CA ASP A 281 7.93 -24.32 -8.26
C ASP A 281 8.33 -25.66 -8.94
N LYS A 282 9.57 -25.78 -9.45
CA LYS A 282 10.13 -27.02 -10.03
C LYS A 282 10.21 -28.17 -9.01
N ALA A 283 10.81 -27.95 -7.84
CA ALA A 283 10.94 -28.98 -6.81
C ALA A 283 9.56 -29.47 -6.32
N ARG A 284 8.62 -28.55 -6.16
CA ARG A 284 7.23 -28.87 -5.79
C ARG A 284 6.54 -29.72 -6.87
N GLU A 285 6.73 -29.40 -8.14
CA GLU A 285 6.18 -30.18 -9.26
C GLU A 285 6.78 -31.58 -9.33
N LEU A 286 8.10 -31.72 -9.14
CA LEU A 286 8.76 -33.03 -9.05
C LEU A 286 8.27 -33.87 -7.86
N ALA A 287 7.95 -33.24 -6.74
CA ALA A 287 7.37 -33.89 -5.57
C ALA A 287 5.86 -34.20 -5.71
N GLY A 288 5.21 -33.83 -6.83
CA GLY A 288 3.78 -34.07 -7.05
C GLY A 288 2.84 -33.24 -6.16
N ILE A 289 3.31 -32.11 -5.62
CA ILE A 289 2.56 -31.30 -4.65
C ILE A 289 1.88 -30.12 -5.35
N ASP A 290 0.57 -29.93 -5.14
CA ASP A 290 -0.14 -28.79 -5.71
C ASP A 290 0.31 -27.43 -5.10
N LYS A 291 0.27 -26.36 -5.90
CA LYS A 291 0.71 -25.01 -5.49
C LYS A 291 -0.16 -24.41 -4.39
N ALA A 292 -1.41 -24.81 -4.32
CA ALA A 292 -2.31 -24.43 -3.26
C ALA A 292 -1.92 -25.10 -1.94
N LYS A 293 -1.26 -26.27 -1.96
CA LYS A 293 -0.82 -26.99 -0.75
C LYS A 293 0.49 -26.47 -0.19
N PHE A 294 1.48 -26.11 -1.02
CA PHE A 294 2.76 -25.63 -0.51
C PHE A 294 3.34 -24.50 -1.36
N GLN A 295 3.63 -23.36 -0.73
CA GLN A 295 4.40 -22.27 -1.32
C GLN A 295 5.58 -21.96 -0.39
N PHE A 296 6.71 -21.51 -0.95
CA PHE A 296 7.91 -21.18 -0.15
C PHE A 296 7.61 -20.22 1.02
N ARG A 297 6.68 -19.27 0.84
CA ARG A 297 6.27 -18.33 1.90
C ARG A 297 5.56 -19.00 3.09
N ASP A 298 5.10 -20.24 2.95
CA ASP A 298 4.44 -20.99 4.01
C ASP A 298 5.46 -21.53 5.04
N LEU A 299 6.76 -21.61 4.69
CA LEU A 299 7.84 -21.96 5.64
C LEU A 299 7.92 -21.01 6.83
N ARG A 300 7.64 -19.72 6.60
CA ARG A 300 7.53 -18.76 7.71
C ARG A 300 6.44 -19.16 8.71
N ALA A 301 5.30 -19.66 8.24
CA ALA A 301 4.23 -20.08 9.14
C ALA A 301 4.60 -21.39 9.85
N ARG A 302 5.29 -22.31 9.17
CA ARG A 302 5.84 -23.54 9.75
C ARG A 302 6.81 -23.23 10.88
N GLY A 303 7.88 -22.47 10.62
CA GLY A 303 8.86 -22.09 11.66
C GLY A 303 8.23 -21.33 12.84
N VAL A 304 7.28 -20.42 12.60
CA VAL A 304 6.53 -19.76 13.70
C VAL A 304 5.68 -20.75 14.49
N THR A 305 5.08 -21.74 13.82
CA THR A 305 4.26 -22.76 14.46
C THR A 305 5.11 -23.64 15.37
N HIS A 306 6.23 -24.17 14.87
CA HIS A 306 7.16 -24.99 15.65
C HIS A 306 7.65 -24.24 16.88
N LYS A 307 8.20 -23.03 16.69
CA LYS A 307 8.65 -22.20 17.81
C LYS A 307 7.54 -21.90 18.83
N THR A 308 6.30 -21.74 18.37
CA THR A 308 5.16 -21.51 19.26
C THR A 308 4.74 -22.76 20.03
N ILE A 309 4.85 -23.94 19.42
CA ILE A 309 4.57 -25.21 20.08
C ILE A 309 5.63 -25.47 21.16
N ASP A 310 6.90 -25.23 20.85
CA ASP A 310 8.02 -25.56 21.72
C ASP A 310 8.18 -24.55 22.88
N GLU A 311 8.06 -23.25 22.59
CA GLU A 311 8.42 -22.17 23.53
C GLU A 311 7.29 -21.15 23.75
N GLY A 312 6.11 -21.42 23.21
CA GLY A 312 4.94 -20.58 23.40
C GLY A 312 4.82 -19.39 22.44
N LEU A 313 3.68 -18.71 22.53
CA LEU A 313 3.26 -17.68 21.56
C LEU A 313 4.22 -16.48 21.51
N GLU A 314 4.80 -16.10 22.64
CA GLU A 314 5.71 -14.97 22.71
C GLU A 314 7.01 -15.24 21.95
N ALA A 315 7.59 -16.44 22.10
CA ALA A 315 8.79 -16.83 21.38
C ALA A 315 8.56 -16.82 19.86
N GLY A 316 7.44 -17.40 19.39
CA GLY A 316 7.04 -17.34 17.99
C GLY A 316 6.78 -15.91 17.48
N GLN A 317 6.22 -15.03 18.32
CA GLN A 317 6.02 -13.62 17.97
C GLN A 317 7.35 -12.89 17.78
N ARG A 318 8.29 -13.06 18.71
CA ARG A 318 9.63 -12.46 18.64
C ARG A 318 10.41 -12.98 17.44
N LEU A 319 10.41 -14.30 17.21
CA LEU A 319 11.05 -14.92 16.05
C LEU A 319 10.49 -14.33 14.75
N ALA A 320 9.17 -14.18 14.63
CA ALA A 320 8.57 -13.62 13.43
C ALA A 320 8.77 -12.10 13.28
N GLY A 321 9.08 -11.37 14.36
CA GLY A 321 9.01 -9.90 14.38
C GLY A 321 7.58 -9.38 14.17
N HIS A 322 6.59 -10.03 14.78
CA HIS A 322 5.19 -9.57 14.72
C HIS A 322 4.91 -8.52 15.79
N SER A 323 4.13 -7.49 15.41
CA SER A 323 3.79 -6.36 16.29
C SER A 323 2.85 -6.72 17.44
N GLY A 324 2.20 -7.88 17.40
CA GLY A 324 1.28 -8.30 18.46
C GLY A 324 0.81 -9.75 18.31
N PRO A 325 0.22 -10.32 19.38
CA PRO A 325 -0.10 -11.74 19.48
C PRO A 325 -1.16 -12.19 18.47
N GLY A 326 -2.12 -11.32 18.14
CA GLY A 326 -3.15 -11.60 17.13
C GLY A 326 -2.59 -11.84 15.73
N MET A 327 -1.44 -11.23 15.39
CA MET A 327 -0.76 -11.50 14.13
C MET A 327 -0.11 -12.89 14.16
N THR A 328 0.57 -13.26 15.25
CA THR A 328 1.19 -14.57 15.39
C THR A 328 0.16 -15.69 15.43
N ALA A 329 -1.00 -15.49 16.08
CA ALA A 329 -2.10 -16.46 16.07
C ALA A 329 -2.54 -16.87 14.65
N ARG A 330 -2.53 -15.92 13.69
CA ARG A 330 -2.83 -16.21 12.28
C ARG A 330 -1.79 -17.09 11.58
N TYR A 331 -0.54 -17.09 12.05
CA TYR A 331 0.54 -17.92 11.50
C TYR A 331 0.60 -19.31 12.11
N VAL A 332 0.16 -19.47 13.36
CA VAL A 332 0.14 -20.77 14.06
C VAL A 332 -1.00 -21.67 13.55
N ARG A 333 -1.95 -21.11 12.78
CA ARG A 333 -2.95 -21.87 11.99
C ARG A 333 -3.76 -22.91 12.81
N GLY A 334 -3.95 -22.65 14.10
CA GLY A 334 -4.69 -23.53 15.00
C GLY A 334 -3.93 -24.77 15.48
N ALA A 335 -2.66 -24.94 15.11
CA ALA A 335 -1.86 -26.11 15.45
C ALA A 335 -1.32 -26.13 16.90
N ARG A 336 -1.92 -25.36 17.82
CA ARG A 336 -1.49 -25.39 19.23
C ARG A 336 -2.13 -26.59 19.91
N PRO A 337 -1.33 -27.52 20.46
CA PRO A 337 -1.90 -28.58 21.27
C PRO A 337 -2.57 -27.96 22.51
N VAL A 338 -3.78 -28.41 22.79
CA VAL A 338 -4.51 -28.04 24.01
C VAL A 338 -4.69 -29.32 24.80
N LYS A 339 -4.38 -29.27 26.10
CA LYS A 339 -4.63 -30.42 26.97
C LYS A 339 -6.14 -30.74 26.95
N PRO A 340 -6.52 -32.03 26.96
CA PRO A 340 -7.91 -32.40 27.18
C PRO A 340 -8.45 -31.70 28.43
N SER A 341 -9.76 -31.41 28.44
CA SER A 341 -10.40 -30.75 29.57
C SER A 341 -10.35 -31.57 30.86
N ARG A 342 -10.08 -32.88 30.77
CA ARG A 342 -9.90 -33.84 31.85
C ARG A 342 -8.91 -34.91 31.44
#